data_AF-A0A9X8DP29-F1
#
_entry.id   AF-A0A9X8DP29-F1
#
_cell.length_a   1.000
_cell.length_b   1.000
_cell.length_c   1.000
_cell.angle_alpha   90.00
_cell.angle_beta   90.00
_cell.angle_gamma   90.00
#
_symmetry.space_group_name_H-M   'P 1'
#
loop_
_entity.id
_entity.type
_entity.pdbx_description
1 polymer ?
#
loop_
_entity_poly.entity_id
_entity_poly.type
_entity_poly.pdbx_seq_one_letter_code
_entity_poly.pdbx_strand_id
1 'polypeptide(L)'
;MATIASILQVLTQGLGKTLPAHPGKNLSVPQAPTRSPILTEREYQLAIKNALRYFPKEWHATLAPEFAAELKDEGHIYMHRFRPTTYEMKGYPVESYPGKITAANAIMMMIMNNLDKAIAQFPAHLITYGGNGSVFSNWAQYLLVMQYLSQMTEDQTLVLYSGHPLGLFPSSPDAPRVIVTNGMMIPNYSTREMYDKLYALGNTQYGQMTAGSYCYIGPQGIVHGTTITVMNACRKYLHKEDMKGVVYVSSGLGGMSGAQPKAGVIAGMISVTAEVDIAAINKRHAQGWVNEIASTLPQCLDMIRSARKDQRVVSIAYHGNIVDLWEALADAAEAGELLVELGSDQTSLHNPFNGGYYPAEISFEASLALMAADPAAFKALVQSSLLRHVNAINRLTRRGMYFWDYGNSFLLEASRAGADIYKTNREEDGFKYPSYVQDIMGDIFSLGFGPFRWVCASGSPDDLRTTDRIAARILKEYLEAGAPPRVAAQLRDNIRWIEAAEANQMVVGTQARILY
;
A
#
# COMPACT_ATOMS: atom_id res chain seq x y z
N MET A 1 -23.44 25.97 -16.67
CA MET A 1 -22.33 25.38 -15.90
C MET A 1 -21.39 24.69 -16.88
N ALA A 2 -20.08 24.79 -16.68
CA ALA A 2 -19.11 24.06 -17.51
C ALA A 2 -19.33 22.54 -17.36
N THR A 3 -19.33 21.79 -18.45
CA THR A 3 -19.37 20.31 -18.40
C THR A 3 -18.03 19.78 -17.91
N ILE A 4 -17.99 18.59 -17.31
CA ILE A 4 -16.73 17.95 -16.88
C ILE A 4 -15.75 17.86 -18.05
N ALA A 5 -16.23 17.45 -19.23
CA ALA A 5 -15.42 17.39 -20.44
C ALA A 5 -14.77 18.73 -20.81
N SER A 6 -15.48 19.85 -20.63
CA SER A 6 -14.91 21.19 -20.86
C SER A 6 -13.86 21.59 -19.81
N ILE A 7 -14.04 21.16 -18.55
CA ILE A 7 -13.08 21.40 -17.47
C ILE A 7 -11.79 20.61 -17.73
N LEU A 8 -11.91 19.33 -18.12
CA LEU A 8 -10.77 18.44 -18.34
C LEU A 8 -9.97 18.76 -19.61
N GLN A 9 -10.41 19.70 -20.47
CA GLN A 9 -9.59 20.20 -21.58
C GLN A 9 -8.26 20.80 -21.13
N VAL A 10 -8.16 21.26 -19.87
CA VAL A 10 -6.89 21.74 -19.30
C VAL A 10 -5.78 20.68 -19.32
N LEU A 11 -6.13 19.39 -19.35
CA LEU A 11 -5.17 18.28 -19.43
C LEU A 11 -4.33 18.29 -20.72
N THR A 12 -4.78 18.97 -21.78
CA THR A 12 -4.04 19.06 -23.05
C THR A 12 -2.91 20.10 -23.03
N GLN A 13 -2.84 20.94 -21.99
CA GLN A 13 -1.99 22.13 -21.95
C GLN A 13 -0.55 21.84 -21.52
N GLY A 14 -0.29 20.71 -20.86
CA GLY A 14 1.02 20.43 -20.27
C GLY A 14 1.39 21.49 -19.24
N LEU A 15 2.60 22.04 -19.36
CA LEU A 15 3.09 23.11 -18.47
C LEU A 15 2.46 24.48 -18.72
N GLY A 16 1.64 24.62 -19.78
CA GLY A 16 1.07 25.90 -20.20
C GLY A 16 2.10 26.83 -20.85
N LYS A 17 1.65 28.04 -21.21
CA LYS A 17 2.48 29.08 -21.87
C LYS A 17 2.96 30.16 -20.92
N THR A 18 2.40 30.23 -19.71
CA THR A 18 2.67 31.27 -18.72
C THR A 18 2.92 30.63 -17.37
N LEU A 19 3.82 31.21 -16.58
CA LEU A 19 4.10 30.75 -15.23
C LEU A 19 2.83 30.91 -14.35
N PRO A 20 2.22 29.82 -13.85
CA PRO A 20 1.02 29.93 -13.02
C PRO A 20 1.37 30.52 -11.65
N ALA A 21 0.38 31.12 -10.99
CA ALA A 21 0.53 31.56 -9.61
C ALA A 21 0.77 30.35 -8.68
N HIS A 22 1.58 30.54 -7.63
CA HIS A 22 1.83 29.49 -6.66
C HIS A 22 0.56 29.26 -5.80
N PRO A 23 0.01 28.03 -5.71
CA PRO A 23 -1.28 27.78 -5.05
C PRO A 23 -1.18 27.74 -3.51
N GLY A 24 0.04 27.81 -2.97
CA GLY A 24 0.30 27.68 -1.54
C GLY A 24 0.24 26.23 -1.05
N LYS A 25 0.50 26.01 0.24
CA LYS A 25 0.39 24.68 0.86
C LYS A 25 -1.06 24.25 0.97
N ASN A 26 -1.38 23.03 0.54
CA ASN A 26 -2.71 22.46 0.74
C ASN A 26 -2.79 21.75 2.10
N LEU A 27 -3.16 22.49 3.13
CA LEU A 27 -3.28 21.96 4.50
C LEU A 27 -4.52 21.08 4.71
N SER A 28 -5.39 20.93 3.71
CA SER A 28 -6.60 20.08 3.80
C SER A 28 -6.35 18.60 3.51
N VAL A 29 -5.14 18.24 3.07
CA VAL A 29 -4.75 16.85 2.80
C VAL A 29 -3.49 16.48 3.60
N PRO A 30 -3.30 15.20 3.94
CA PRO A 30 -2.08 14.75 4.61
C PRO A 30 -0.82 15.08 3.81
N GLN A 31 0.23 15.53 4.51
CA GLN A 31 1.53 15.82 3.91
C GLN A 31 2.48 14.63 4.09
N ALA A 32 3.34 14.39 3.10
CA ALA A 32 4.39 13.40 3.25
C ALA A 32 5.39 13.86 4.32
N PRO A 33 6.01 12.93 5.08
CA PRO A 33 7.08 13.30 6.00
C PRO A 33 8.26 13.90 5.21
N THR A 34 8.92 14.91 5.80
CA THR A 34 10.13 15.51 5.23
C THR A 34 11.19 14.43 5.04
N ARG A 35 11.81 14.42 3.85
CA ARG A 35 12.96 13.57 3.58
C ARG A 35 14.25 14.31 3.90
N SER A 36 15.29 13.57 4.23
CA SER A 36 16.61 14.14 4.52
C SER A 36 17.69 13.47 3.67
N PRO A 37 17.66 13.66 2.34
CA PRO A 37 18.69 13.09 1.47
C PRO A 37 20.05 13.73 1.79
N ILE A 38 21.09 12.90 1.88
CA ILE A 38 22.46 13.39 2.05
C ILE A 38 23.01 13.75 0.66
N LEU A 39 22.96 15.04 0.33
CA LEU A 39 23.46 15.59 -0.93
C LEU A 39 24.71 16.45 -0.68
N THR A 40 25.73 16.27 -1.53
CA THR A 40 26.82 17.24 -1.66
C THR A 40 26.30 18.55 -2.26
N GLU A 41 27.04 19.65 -2.11
CA GLU A 41 26.67 20.94 -2.72
C GLU A 41 26.47 20.82 -4.25
N ARG A 42 27.34 20.05 -4.91
CA ARG A 42 27.23 19.78 -6.35
C ARG A 42 25.94 19.01 -6.69
N GLU A 43 25.58 18.01 -5.89
CA GLU A 43 24.34 17.24 -6.06
C GLU A 43 23.11 18.12 -5.79
N TYR A 44 23.16 19.00 -4.79
CA TYR A 44 22.09 19.95 -4.51
C TYR A 44 21.82 20.88 -5.70
N GLN A 45 22.88 21.46 -6.27
CA GLN A 45 22.79 22.27 -7.49
C GLN A 45 22.31 21.44 -8.68
N LEU A 46 22.73 20.17 -8.78
CA LEU A 46 22.30 19.26 -9.84
C LEU A 46 20.82 18.94 -9.73
N ALA A 47 20.25 18.72 -8.54
CA ALA A 47 18.82 18.51 -8.33
C ALA A 47 18.00 19.67 -8.90
N ILE A 48 18.40 20.92 -8.58
CA ILE A 48 17.73 22.12 -9.08
C ILE A 48 17.85 22.21 -10.60
N LYS A 49 19.06 22.01 -11.17
CA LYS A 49 19.24 21.98 -12.63
C LYS A 49 18.38 20.89 -13.28
N ASN A 50 18.30 19.73 -12.65
CA ASN A 50 17.51 18.60 -13.12
C ASN A 50 16.02 18.92 -13.15
N ALA A 51 15.50 19.62 -12.15
CA ALA A 51 14.13 20.12 -12.09
C ALA A 51 13.86 21.21 -13.14
N LEU A 52 14.82 22.12 -13.36
CA LEU A 52 14.67 23.21 -14.32
C LEU A 52 14.62 22.75 -15.79
N ARG A 53 15.06 21.52 -16.11
CA ARG A 53 15.00 20.96 -17.47
C ARG A 53 13.60 20.92 -18.06
N TYR A 54 12.56 20.83 -17.23
CA TYR A 54 11.17 20.81 -17.69
C TYR A 54 10.68 22.19 -18.16
N PHE A 55 11.33 23.27 -17.73
CA PHE A 55 10.79 24.62 -17.85
C PHE A 55 11.59 25.48 -18.81
N PRO A 56 10.93 26.44 -19.48
CA PRO A 56 11.63 27.37 -20.36
C PRO A 56 12.54 28.31 -19.53
N LYS A 57 13.64 28.78 -20.14
CA LYS A 57 14.73 29.48 -19.44
C LYS A 57 14.26 30.75 -18.74
N GLU A 58 13.28 31.44 -19.30
CA GLU A 58 12.68 32.65 -18.73
C GLU A 58 12.05 32.44 -17.35
N TRP A 59 11.65 31.21 -17.00
CA TRP A 59 11.08 30.91 -15.69
C TRP A 59 12.15 30.53 -14.65
N HIS A 60 13.39 30.27 -15.08
CA HIS A 60 14.43 29.71 -14.20
C HIS A 60 14.79 30.65 -13.05
N ALA A 61 14.80 31.96 -13.27
CA ALA A 61 15.11 32.94 -12.21
C ALA A 61 14.09 32.91 -11.06
N THR A 62 12.83 32.58 -11.34
CA THR A 62 11.78 32.43 -10.33
C THR A 62 11.75 31.03 -9.74
N LEU A 63 11.87 30.00 -10.59
CA LEU A 63 11.74 28.60 -10.17
C LEU A 63 12.95 28.06 -9.43
N ALA A 64 14.17 28.50 -9.76
CA ALA A 64 15.39 28.02 -9.09
C ALA A 64 15.36 28.23 -7.56
N PRO A 65 15.08 29.44 -7.02
CA PRO A 65 15.00 29.62 -5.57
C PRO A 65 13.81 28.89 -4.95
N GLU A 66 12.68 28.75 -5.67
CA GLU A 66 11.52 28.00 -5.20
C GLU A 66 11.84 26.51 -5.05
N PHE A 67 12.44 25.89 -6.06
CA PHE A 67 12.86 24.49 -6.02
C PHE A 67 13.99 24.27 -5.00
N ALA A 68 14.88 25.25 -4.83
CA ALA A 68 15.86 25.20 -3.75
C ALA A 68 15.20 25.20 -2.37
N ALA A 69 14.11 25.94 -2.18
CA ALA A 69 13.35 25.95 -0.93
C ALA A 69 12.60 24.63 -0.71
N GLU A 70 11.92 24.10 -1.73
CA GLU A 70 11.26 22.78 -1.64
C GLU A 70 12.26 21.67 -1.29
N LEU A 71 13.42 21.63 -1.96
CA LEU A 71 14.46 20.64 -1.67
C LEU A 71 14.98 20.74 -0.24
N LYS A 72 15.11 21.96 0.29
CA LYS A 72 15.57 22.20 1.67
C LYS A 72 14.52 21.78 2.69
N ASP A 73 13.27 22.18 2.48
CA ASP A 73 12.22 22.10 3.49
C ASP A 73 11.51 20.74 3.49
N GLU A 74 11.46 20.07 2.33
CA GLU A 74 10.74 18.81 2.13
C GLU A 74 11.67 17.65 1.74
N GLY A 75 12.93 17.93 1.43
CA GLY A 75 13.91 16.94 0.96
C GLY A 75 13.68 16.48 -0.47
N HIS A 76 12.78 17.14 -1.21
CA HIS A 76 12.43 16.80 -2.59
C HIS A 76 11.79 17.98 -3.32
N ILE A 77 11.86 18.00 -4.65
CA ILE A 77 11.27 19.05 -5.50
C ILE A 77 9.99 18.50 -6.13
N TYR A 78 8.84 18.76 -5.51
CA TYR A 78 7.52 18.32 -6.00
C TYR A 78 6.95 19.25 -7.07
N MET A 79 7.45 20.49 -7.13
CA MET A 79 6.97 21.55 -8.00
C MET A 79 5.52 21.94 -7.69
N HIS A 80 5.24 22.24 -6.41
CA HIS A 80 3.89 22.47 -5.90
C HIS A 80 3.13 23.57 -6.66
N ARG A 81 3.84 24.55 -7.23
CA ARG A 81 3.31 25.56 -8.14
C ARG A 81 2.46 24.99 -9.27
N PHE A 82 2.83 23.84 -9.79
CA PHE A 82 2.22 23.22 -10.96
C PHE A 82 1.14 22.20 -10.61
N ARG A 83 0.82 22.04 -9.32
CA ARG A 83 -0.29 21.19 -8.89
C ARG A 83 -1.62 21.77 -9.41
N PRO A 84 -2.43 21.00 -10.14
CA PRO A 84 -3.74 21.46 -10.60
C PRO A 84 -4.67 21.82 -9.43
N THR A 85 -5.33 22.98 -9.54
CA THR A 85 -6.34 23.46 -8.58
C THR A 85 -7.67 23.81 -9.23
N THR A 86 -7.76 23.74 -10.56
CA THR A 86 -8.94 24.09 -11.35
C THR A 86 -9.97 22.96 -11.46
N TYR A 87 -9.60 21.75 -11.07
CA TYR A 87 -10.48 20.59 -11.01
C TYR A 87 -10.18 19.73 -9.79
N GLU A 88 -11.16 18.94 -9.37
CA GLU A 88 -10.95 17.92 -8.36
C GLU A 88 -10.19 16.73 -8.96
N MET A 89 -9.07 16.35 -8.34
CA MET A 89 -8.30 15.17 -8.73
C MET A 89 -9.07 13.90 -8.36
N LYS A 90 -9.61 13.21 -9.35
CA LYS A 90 -10.29 11.90 -9.24
C LYS A 90 -10.42 11.24 -10.60
N GLY A 91 -10.75 9.94 -10.63
CA GLY A 91 -11.15 9.27 -11.87
C GLY A 91 -12.54 9.73 -12.32
N TYR A 92 -12.64 10.27 -13.52
CA TYR A 92 -13.91 10.64 -14.17
C TYR A 92 -14.35 9.55 -15.16
N PRO A 93 -15.59 9.57 -15.66
CA PRO A 93 -15.98 8.71 -16.78
C PRO A 93 -15.07 8.93 -17.99
N VAL A 94 -14.68 7.84 -18.67
CA VAL A 94 -13.65 7.83 -19.72
C VAL A 94 -13.95 8.78 -20.89
N GLU A 95 -15.22 8.99 -21.19
CA GLU A 95 -15.71 9.92 -22.22
C GLU A 95 -15.50 11.41 -21.86
N SER A 96 -15.18 11.71 -20.60
CA SER A 96 -14.90 13.07 -20.15
C SER A 96 -13.50 13.55 -20.52
N TYR A 97 -12.60 12.64 -20.91
CA TYR A 97 -11.20 12.94 -21.16
C TYR A 97 -10.94 13.40 -22.60
N PRO A 98 -10.01 14.34 -22.82
CA PRO A 98 -9.80 14.99 -24.12
C PRO A 98 -8.88 14.21 -25.07
N GLY A 99 -8.60 12.93 -24.80
CA GLY A 99 -7.69 12.14 -25.62
C GLY A 99 -8.31 11.70 -26.94
N LYS A 100 -7.46 11.55 -27.97
CA LYS A 100 -7.86 11.11 -29.31
C LYS A 100 -8.30 9.64 -29.36
N ILE A 101 -7.85 8.83 -28.39
CA ILE A 101 -8.09 7.40 -28.34
C ILE A 101 -8.58 7.00 -26.94
N THR A 102 -9.52 6.06 -26.87
CA THR A 102 -10.14 5.62 -25.61
C THR A 102 -9.12 5.00 -24.65
N ALA A 103 -8.13 4.27 -25.16
CA ALA A 103 -7.09 3.67 -24.32
C ALA A 103 -6.29 4.72 -23.54
N ALA A 104 -5.97 5.87 -24.15
CA ALA A 104 -5.27 6.96 -23.47
C ALA A 104 -6.17 7.65 -22.43
N ASN A 105 -7.46 7.79 -22.73
CA ASN A 105 -8.47 8.29 -21.78
C ASN A 105 -8.56 7.39 -20.54
N ALA A 106 -8.58 6.08 -20.71
CA ALA A 106 -8.59 5.13 -19.61
C ALA A 106 -7.32 5.25 -18.73
N ILE A 107 -6.16 5.47 -19.34
CA ILE A 107 -4.91 5.67 -18.59
C ILE A 107 -4.94 7.00 -17.81
N MET A 108 -5.42 8.09 -18.41
CA MET A 108 -5.61 9.37 -17.72
C MET A 108 -6.58 9.22 -16.54
N MET A 109 -7.68 8.49 -16.71
CA MET A 109 -8.62 8.15 -15.63
C MET A 109 -7.92 7.46 -14.46
N MET A 110 -7.11 6.45 -14.75
CA MET A 110 -6.44 5.69 -13.70
C MET A 110 -5.31 6.46 -13.01
N ILE A 111 -4.57 7.30 -13.75
CA ILE A 111 -3.58 8.22 -13.15
C ILE A 111 -4.27 9.16 -12.15
N MET A 112 -5.38 9.78 -12.55
CA MET A 112 -6.12 10.69 -11.67
C MET A 112 -6.76 9.98 -10.48
N ASN A 113 -7.23 8.75 -10.66
CA ASN A 113 -7.71 7.91 -9.56
C ASN A 113 -6.61 7.62 -8.53
N ASN A 114 -5.39 7.29 -8.97
CA ASN A 114 -4.25 7.06 -8.09
C ASN A 114 -3.85 8.30 -7.28
N LEU A 115 -4.24 9.50 -7.73
CA LEU A 115 -3.97 10.79 -7.10
C LEU A 115 -5.19 11.40 -6.39
N ASP A 116 -6.33 10.70 -6.38
CA ASP A 116 -7.53 11.12 -5.69
C ASP A 116 -7.24 11.26 -4.18
N LYS A 117 -7.68 12.34 -3.55
CA LYS A 117 -7.51 12.56 -2.10
C LYS A 117 -8.17 11.46 -1.24
N ALA A 118 -9.18 10.77 -1.78
CA ALA A 118 -9.82 9.64 -1.13
C ALA A 118 -8.99 8.33 -1.24
N ILE A 119 -8.07 8.28 -2.21
CA ILE A 119 -7.27 7.09 -2.54
C ILE A 119 -5.82 7.24 -2.06
N ALA A 120 -5.17 8.34 -2.44
CA ALA A 120 -3.77 8.58 -2.23
C ALA A 120 -3.46 8.92 -0.76
N GLN A 121 -2.36 8.36 -0.25
CA GLN A 121 -1.87 8.63 1.10
C GLN A 121 -1.39 10.08 1.25
N PHE A 122 -0.62 10.60 0.28
CA PHE A 122 -0.16 11.98 0.24
C PHE A 122 -0.41 12.59 -1.15
N PRO A 123 -1.65 12.96 -1.49
CA PRO A 123 -2.04 13.33 -2.86
C PRO A 123 -1.27 14.55 -3.40
N ALA A 124 -0.98 15.54 -2.56
CA ALA A 124 -0.22 16.73 -2.98
C ALA A 124 1.26 16.42 -3.33
N HIS A 125 1.78 15.29 -2.83
CA HIS A 125 3.15 14.80 -3.04
C HIS A 125 3.21 13.67 -4.06
N LEU A 126 2.10 13.41 -4.77
CA LEU A 126 1.97 12.38 -5.79
C LEU A 126 2.20 10.94 -5.27
N ILE A 127 2.03 10.71 -3.97
CA ILE A 127 2.23 9.40 -3.33
C ILE A 127 0.89 8.73 -3.05
N THR A 128 0.68 7.55 -3.65
CA THR A 128 -0.56 6.79 -3.51
C THR A 128 -0.57 5.94 -2.24
N TYR A 129 0.48 5.16 -1.95
CA TYR A 129 0.55 4.33 -0.74
C TYR A 129 1.98 3.88 -0.42
N GLY A 130 2.16 3.20 0.73
CA GLY A 130 3.44 2.65 1.15
C GLY A 130 4.42 3.70 1.66
N GLY A 131 3.94 4.89 2.05
CA GLY A 131 4.76 5.99 2.54
C GLY A 131 5.48 6.78 1.44
N ASN A 132 5.98 6.12 0.40
CA ASN A 132 6.73 6.75 -0.69
C ASN A 132 6.42 6.21 -2.10
N GLY A 133 5.43 5.32 -2.25
CA GLY A 133 4.99 4.79 -3.53
C GLY A 133 4.31 5.85 -4.39
N SER A 134 5.05 6.44 -5.33
CA SER A 134 4.63 7.60 -6.11
C SER A 134 4.11 7.26 -7.51
N VAL A 135 3.18 8.09 -7.99
CA VAL A 135 2.69 8.10 -9.37
C VAL A 135 3.72 8.78 -10.27
N PHE A 136 4.19 9.96 -9.85
CA PHE A 136 5.23 10.75 -10.50
C PHE A 136 6.14 11.38 -9.45
N SER A 137 7.36 11.75 -9.85
CA SER A 137 8.33 12.40 -8.97
C SER A 137 7.93 13.85 -8.69
N ASN A 138 7.26 14.52 -9.63
CA ASN A 138 6.84 15.93 -9.50
C ASN A 138 5.65 16.25 -10.41
N TRP A 139 5.03 17.42 -10.18
CA TRP A 139 3.84 17.86 -10.92
C TRP A 139 4.11 18.21 -12.39
N ALA A 140 5.34 18.57 -12.79
CA ALA A 140 5.65 18.78 -14.20
C ALA A 140 5.52 17.48 -15.01
N GLN A 141 5.98 16.36 -14.45
CA GLN A 141 5.82 15.03 -15.06
C GLN A 141 4.34 14.66 -15.23
N TYR A 142 3.52 14.88 -14.20
CA TYR A 142 2.06 14.70 -14.31
C TYR A 142 1.49 15.47 -15.50
N LEU A 143 1.73 16.79 -15.55
CA LEU A 143 1.17 17.65 -16.59
C LEU A 143 1.60 17.23 -18.00
N LEU A 144 2.87 16.91 -18.20
CA LEU A 144 3.40 16.45 -19.49
C LEU A 144 2.84 15.08 -19.90
N VAL A 145 2.67 14.15 -18.96
CA VAL A 145 2.06 12.85 -19.25
C VAL A 145 0.61 13.01 -19.67
N MET A 146 -0.19 13.82 -18.95
CA MET A 146 -1.58 14.09 -19.32
C MET A 146 -1.65 14.75 -20.71
N GLN A 147 -0.73 15.66 -21.02
CA GLN A 147 -0.61 16.27 -22.34
C GLN A 147 -0.33 15.23 -23.43
N TYR A 148 0.70 14.39 -23.25
CA TYR A 148 1.04 13.37 -24.24
C TYR A 148 -0.10 12.36 -24.46
N LEU A 149 -0.73 11.88 -23.38
CA LEU A 149 -1.88 10.98 -23.46
C LEU A 149 -3.06 11.63 -24.19
N SER A 150 -3.29 12.93 -24.02
CA SER A 150 -4.37 13.61 -24.74
C SER A 150 -4.13 13.72 -26.26
N GLN A 151 -2.87 13.69 -26.70
CA GLN A 151 -2.48 13.95 -28.09
C GLN A 151 -2.11 12.69 -28.88
N MET A 152 -1.76 11.61 -28.19
CA MET A 152 -1.27 10.38 -28.81
C MET A 152 -2.31 9.72 -29.72
N THR A 153 -1.81 8.93 -30.66
CA THR A 153 -2.61 8.11 -31.59
C THR A 153 -2.43 6.62 -31.29
N GLU A 154 -3.16 5.75 -31.98
CA GLU A 154 -3.04 4.29 -31.83
C GLU A 154 -1.66 3.77 -32.26
N ASP A 155 -0.98 4.48 -33.17
CA ASP A 155 0.35 4.12 -33.69
C ASP A 155 1.50 4.69 -32.83
N GLN A 156 1.25 4.98 -31.55
CA GLN A 156 2.25 5.55 -30.65
C GLN A 156 2.27 4.87 -29.28
N THR A 157 3.45 4.90 -28.66
CA THR A 157 3.71 4.48 -27.29
C THR A 157 4.42 5.60 -26.54
N LEU A 158 3.89 5.95 -25.36
CA LEU A 158 4.55 6.85 -24.41
C LEU A 158 5.53 6.07 -23.54
N VAL A 159 6.80 6.48 -23.52
CA VAL A 159 7.84 5.84 -22.69
C VAL A 159 8.09 6.67 -21.44
N LEU A 160 7.91 6.07 -20.27
CA LEU A 160 8.09 6.71 -18.96
C LEU A 160 9.29 6.12 -18.20
N TYR A 161 10.23 7.00 -17.83
CA TYR A 161 11.41 6.66 -17.03
C TYR A 161 11.25 7.17 -15.59
N SER A 162 10.81 6.29 -14.70
CA SER A 162 10.57 6.60 -13.29
C SER A 162 9.75 7.88 -13.11
N GLY A 163 8.64 7.96 -13.84
CA GLY A 163 7.75 9.12 -13.89
C GLY A 163 8.09 10.16 -14.97
N HIS A 164 9.36 10.28 -15.41
CA HIS A 164 9.74 11.21 -16.46
C HIS A 164 9.17 10.78 -17.83
N PRO A 165 8.36 11.60 -18.51
CA PRO A 165 7.88 11.28 -19.85
C PRO A 165 8.96 11.57 -20.89
N LEU A 166 9.66 10.52 -21.34
CA LEU A 166 10.70 10.63 -22.36
C LEU A 166 10.10 11.14 -23.68
N GLY A 167 8.91 10.66 -24.04
CA GLY A 167 8.18 11.13 -25.21
C GLY A 167 7.29 10.05 -25.84
N LEU A 168 6.59 10.46 -26.90
CA LEU A 168 5.81 9.58 -27.77
C LEU A 168 6.69 9.04 -28.90
N PHE A 169 6.72 7.73 -29.07
CA PHE A 169 7.46 7.04 -30.12
C PHE A 169 6.50 6.27 -31.02
N PRO A 170 6.75 6.18 -32.34
CA PRO A 170 5.95 5.34 -33.23
C PRO A 170 5.93 3.88 -32.77
N SER A 171 4.77 3.24 -32.87
CA SER A 171 4.54 1.83 -32.59
C SER A 171 3.39 1.28 -33.45
N SER A 172 2.68 0.25 -33.01
CA SER A 172 1.53 -0.34 -33.73
C SER A 172 0.28 -0.31 -32.85
N PRO A 173 -0.94 -0.41 -33.42
CA PRO A 173 -2.18 -0.43 -32.65
C PRO A 173 -2.22 -1.51 -31.55
N ASP A 174 -1.59 -2.66 -31.77
CA ASP A 174 -1.51 -3.76 -30.78
C ASP A 174 -0.44 -3.56 -29.68
N ALA A 175 0.45 -2.57 -29.84
CA ALA A 175 1.47 -2.28 -28.86
C ALA A 175 0.89 -1.65 -27.57
N PRO A 176 1.60 -1.70 -26.43
CA PRO A 176 1.22 -0.93 -25.25
C PRO A 176 1.19 0.57 -25.55
N ARG A 177 0.13 1.28 -25.13
CA ARG A 177 0.07 2.74 -25.23
C ARG A 177 1.09 3.44 -24.33
N VAL A 178 1.47 2.80 -23.22
CA VAL A 178 2.46 3.31 -22.27
C VAL A 178 3.37 2.18 -21.83
N ILE A 179 4.68 2.43 -21.81
CA ILE A 179 5.68 1.57 -21.17
C ILE A 179 6.23 2.33 -19.97
N VAL A 180 6.12 1.74 -18.77
CA VAL A 180 6.53 2.38 -17.51
C VAL A 180 7.65 1.58 -16.86
N THR A 181 8.74 2.25 -16.53
CA THR A 181 9.73 1.75 -15.58
C THR A 181 9.73 2.65 -14.33
N ASN A 182 9.87 2.06 -13.14
CA ASN A 182 9.99 2.79 -11.88
C ASN A 182 11.08 2.16 -11.03
N GLY A 183 12.03 2.96 -10.56
CA GLY A 183 13.05 2.48 -9.63
C GLY A 183 14.05 1.49 -10.23
N MET A 184 14.14 1.38 -11.56
CA MET A 184 15.10 0.50 -12.21
C MET A 184 16.52 1.00 -11.96
N MET A 185 17.36 0.13 -11.40
CA MET A 185 18.70 0.46 -10.91
C MET A 185 19.69 -0.63 -11.36
N ILE A 186 20.94 -0.23 -11.57
CA ILE A 186 22.04 -1.20 -11.66
C ILE A 186 22.14 -1.90 -10.29
N PRO A 187 22.13 -3.24 -10.20
CA PRO A 187 21.95 -3.97 -8.93
C PRO A 187 22.87 -3.52 -7.80
N ASN A 188 24.17 -3.33 -8.07
CA ASN A 188 25.16 -2.89 -7.07
C ASN A 188 24.90 -1.49 -6.49
N TYR A 189 24.00 -0.71 -7.09
CA TYR A 189 23.62 0.63 -6.65
C TYR A 189 22.15 0.69 -6.18
N SER A 190 21.45 -0.45 -6.09
CA SER A 190 20.04 -0.50 -5.67
C SER A 190 19.89 -0.49 -4.15
N THR A 191 20.60 0.42 -3.47
CA THR A 191 20.49 0.62 -2.01
C THR A 191 19.47 1.72 -1.69
N ARG A 192 19.01 1.75 -0.43
CA ARG A 192 18.07 2.79 0.03
C ARG A 192 18.68 4.18 0.00
N GLU A 193 19.94 4.30 0.40
CA GLU A 193 20.69 5.55 0.41
C GLU A 193 20.84 6.11 -1.02
N MET A 194 21.10 5.23 -2.00
CA MET A 194 21.19 5.63 -3.39
C MET A 194 19.81 6.03 -3.95
N TYR A 195 18.74 5.30 -3.58
CA TYR A 195 17.39 5.69 -3.93
C TYR A 195 17.03 7.08 -3.39
N ASP A 196 17.24 7.35 -2.10
CA ASP A 196 16.90 8.63 -1.48
C ASP A 196 17.63 9.80 -2.17
N LYS A 197 18.92 9.59 -2.49
CA LYS A 197 19.71 10.54 -3.28
C LYS A 197 19.13 10.75 -4.68
N LEU A 198 18.92 9.69 -5.46
CA LEU A 198 18.48 9.81 -6.85
C LEU A 198 17.03 10.27 -6.98
N TYR A 199 16.19 10.02 -5.97
CA TYR A 199 14.84 10.58 -5.89
C TYR A 199 14.91 12.10 -5.75
N ALA A 200 15.69 12.61 -4.81
CA ALA A 200 15.89 14.05 -4.59
C ALA A 200 16.53 14.75 -5.81
N LEU A 201 17.43 14.06 -6.52
CA LEU A 201 18.00 14.55 -7.79
C LEU A 201 17.00 14.55 -8.96
N GLY A 202 15.82 13.93 -8.81
CA GLY A 202 14.82 13.80 -9.87
C GLY A 202 15.20 12.80 -10.96
N ASN A 203 15.98 11.76 -10.62
CA ASN A 203 16.47 10.72 -11.53
C ASN A 203 15.70 9.41 -11.41
N THR A 204 15.03 9.16 -10.29
CA THR A 204 14.24 7.94 -10.08
C THR A 204 13.04 8.19 -9.17
N GLN A 205 12.17 7.20 -9.05
CA GLN A 205 11.08 7.17 -8.08
C GLN A 205 10.77 5.75 -7.66
N TYR A 206 10.16 5.57 -6.49
CA TYR A 206 9.64 4.27 -6.08
C TYR A 206 8.16 4.18 -6.45
N GLY A 207 7.84 3.36 -7.45
CA GLY A 207 6.48 3.21 -7.95
C GLY A 207 5.61 2.22 -7.16
N GLN A 208 6.16 1.59 -6.12
CA GLN A 208 5.55 0.39 -5.52
C GLN A 208 5.18 -0.61 -6.64
N MET A 209 4.02 -1.26 -6.55
CA MET A 209 3.44 -2.09 -7.60
C MET A 209 2.45 -1.26 -8.41
N THR A 210 1.39 -0.76 -7.77
CA THR A 210 0.23 -0.17 -8.46
C THR A 210 0.15 1.35 -8.40
N ALA A 211 1.04 2.00 -7.63
CA ALA A 211 1.12 3.46 -7.55
C ALA A 211 1.71 4.03 -8.86
N GLY A 212 2.91 3.58 -9.22
CA GLY A 212 3.62 4.00 -10.42
C GLY A 212 3.16 3.31 -11.70
N SER A 213 2.31 2.28 -11.62
CA SER A 213 1.70 1.61 -12.79
C SER A 213 0.26 2.05 -13.05
N TYR A 214 -0.25 3.02 -12.28
CA TYR A 214 -1.55 3.65 -12.48
C TYR A 214 -2.71 2.66 -12.42
N CYS A 215 -2.76 1.81 -11.39
CA CYS A 215 -3.88 0.87 -11.28
C CYS A 215 -4.29 0.57 -9.84
N TYR A 216 -3.99 1.44 -8.88
CA TYR A 216 -4.41 1.25 -7.49
C TYR A 216 -5.90 1.56 -7.34
N ILE A 217 -6.67 0.68 -6.70
CA ILE A 217 -8.14 0.76 -6.60
C ILE A 217 -8.61 0.89 -5.15
N GLY A 218 -7.77 1.49 -4.32
CA GLY A 218 -8.01 1.57 -2.90
C GLY A 218 -7.77 0.25 -2.17
N PRO A 219 -8.32 0.12 -0.95
CA PRO A 219 -7.92 -0.91 -0.01
C PRO A 219 -8.52 -2.30 -0.27
N GLN A 220 -9.56 -2.41 -1.12
CA GLN A 220 -10.20 -3.69 -1.42
C GLN A 220 -9.23 -4.74 -1.95
N GLY A 221 -8.16 -4.32 -2.63
CA GLY A 221 -7.07 -5.20 -3.06
C GLY A 221 -6.41 -5.94 -1.91
N ILE A 222 -6.12 -5.22 -0.83
CA ILE A 222 -5.48 -5.79 0.35
C ILE A 222 -6.49 -6.57 1.18
N VAL A 223 -7.73 -6.08 1.34
CA VAL A 223 -8.77 -6.83 2.07
C VAL A 223 -9.02 -8.20 1.42
N HIS A 224 -9.13 -8.26 0.09
CA HIS A 224 -9.25 -9.52 -0.64
C HIS A 224 -8.03 -10.42 -0.41
N GLY A 225 -6.83 -9.92 -0.71
CA GLY A 225 -5.60 -10.69 -0.57
C GLY A 225 -5.42 -11.24 0.84
N THR A 226 -5.67 -10.43 1.87
CA THR A 226 -5.61 -10.88 3.27
C THR A 226 -6.68 -11.90 3.62
N THR A 227 -7.91 -11.75 3.10
CA THR A 227 -8.99 -12.73 3.28
C THR A 227 -8.55 -14.09 2.73
N ILE A 228 -8.01 -14.12 1.51
CA ILE A 228 -7.49 -15.34 0.87
C ILE A 228 -6.32 -15.93 1.67
N THR A 229 -5.37 -15.10 2.11
CA THR A 229 -4.22 -15.57 2.91
C THR A 229 -4.68 -16.26 4.18
N VAL A 230 -5.53 -15.63 5.00
CA VAL A 230 -5.93 -16.19 6.30
C VAL A 230 -6.84 -17.42 6.15
N MET A 231 -7.69 -17.46 5.11
CA MET A 231 -8.51 -18.64 4.81
C MET A 231 -7.63 -19.83 4.40
N ASN A 232 -6.63 -19.60 3.53
CA ASN A 232 -5.70 -20.66 3.12
C ASN A 232 -4.79 -21.11 4.28
N ALA A 233 -4.33 -20.19 5.13
CA ALA A 233 -3.57 -20.52 6.35
C ALA A 233 -4.41 -21.41 7.29
N CYS A 234 -5.68 -21.06 7.50
CA CYS A 234 -6.59 -21.85 8.34
C CYS A 234 -6.78 -23.27 7.80
N ARG A 235 -7.03 -23.43 6.49
CA ARG A 235 -7.14 -24.76 5.87
C ARG A 235 -5.84 -25.56 5.93
N LYS A 236 -4.71 -24.92 5.65
CA LYS A 236 -3.42 -25.60 5.54
C LYS A 236 -2.87 -26.05 6.89
N TYR A 237 -2.97 -25.20 7.93
CA TYR A 237 -2.30 -25.46 9.22
C TYR A 237 -3.25 -25.83 10.36
N LEU A 238 -4.51 -25.40 10.29
CA LEU A 238 -5.52 -25.76 11.30
C LEU A 238 -6.48 -26.85 10.82
N HIS A 239 -6.43 -27.20 9.53
CA HIS A 239 -7.32 -28.17 8.88
C HIS A 239 -8.81 -27.83 9.08
N LYS A 240 -9.14 -26.53 9.02
CA LYS A 240 -10.49 -26.01 9.19
C LYS A 240 -10.97 -25.26 7.95
N GLU A 241 -12.18 -25.60 7.50
CA GLU A 241 -12.94 -24.85 6.48
C GLU A 241 -13.83 -23.77 7.10
N ASP A 242 -14.33 -23.99 8.33
CA ASP A 242 -15.04 -22.99 9.12
C ASP A 242 -14.07 -22.34 10.12
N MET A 243 -13.92 -21.02 10.03
CA MET A 243 -12.98 -20.24 10.83
C MET A 243 -13.60 -19.67 12.11
N LYS A 244 -14.86 -20.01 12.44
CA LYS A 244 -15.49 -19.60 13.70
C LYS A 244 -14.66 -20.01 14.91
N GLY A 245 -14.48 -19.06 15.83
CA GLY A 245 -13.69 -19.25 17.04
C GLY A 245 -12.16 -19.31 16.85
N VAL A 246 -11.66 -19.33 15.61
CA VAL A 246 -10.24 -19.18 15.31
C VAL A 246 -9.83 -17.73 15.58
N VAL A 247 -8.69 -17.55 16.24
CA VAL A 247 -8.14 -16.24 16.56
C VAL A 247 -6.89 -16.01 15.71
N TYR A 248 -6.92 -14.92 14.95
CA TYR A 248 -5.80 -14.40 14.17
C TYR A 248 -5.32 -13.08 14.80
N VAL A 249 -4.05 -13.03 15.19
CA VAL A 249 -3.42 -11.83 15.77
C VAL A 249 -2.37 -11.29 14.80
N SER A 250 -2.40 -9.97 14.58
CA SER A 250 -1.41 -9.24 13.77
C SER A 250 -1.23 -7.81 14.26
N SER A 251 -0.50 -7.00 13.49
CA SER A 251 -0.11 -5.63 13.85
C SER A 251 -0.32 -4.64 12.70
N GLY A 252 -0.48 -3.38 13.08
CA GLY A 252 -0.58 -2.23 12.19
C GLY A 252 -1.98 -2.00 11.62
N LEU A 253 -2.45 -0.76 11.69
CA LEU A 253 -3.69 -0.28 11.09
C LEU A 253 -3.46 0.85 10.08
N GLY A 254 -2.23 0.92 9.56
CA GLY A 254 -1.80 1.83 8.50
C GLY A 254 -2.47 1.56 7.15
N GLY A 255 -1.93 2.12 6.06
CA GLY A 255 -2.59 2.12 4.74
C GLY A 255 -3.05 0.73 4.26
N MET A 256 -2.13 -0.24 4.23
CA MET A 256 -2.39 -1.62 3.84
C MET A 256 -2.83 -2.50 5.02
N SER A 257 -2.11 -2.43 6.14
CA SER A 257 -2.35 -3.28 7.32
C SER A 257 -3.69 -3.02 8.01
N GLY A 258 -4.28 -1.84 7.81
CA GLY A 258 -5.64 -1.54 8.24
C GLY A 258 -6.71 -2.46 7.65
N ALA A 259 -6.43 -3.19 6.57
CA ALA A 259 -7.36 -4.15 5.97
C ALA A 259 -7.51 -5.46 6.76
N GLN A 260 -6.55 -5.81 7.63
CA GLN A 260 -6.51 -7.09 8.33
C GLN A 260 -7.75 -7.34 9.22
N PRO A 261 -8.23 -6.38 10.03
CA PRO A 261 -9.48 -6.49 10.77
C PRO A 261 -10.67 -6.91 9.90
N LYS A 262 -10.86 -6.21 8.78
CA LYS A 262 -11.98 -6.45 7.87
C LYS A 262 -11.86 -7.80 7.17
N ALA A 263 -10.65 -8.17 6.77
CA ALA A 263 -10.37 -9.47 6.15
C ALA A 263 -10.68 -10.64 7.10
N GLY A 264 -10.33 -10.52 8.38
CA GLY A 264 -10.68 -11.52 9.40
C GLY A 264 -12.19 -11.69 9.57
N VAL A 265 -12.94 -10.57 9.60
CA VAL A 265 -14.40 -10.60 9.64
C VAL A 265 -15.00 -11.28 8.40
N ILE A 266 -14.50 -10.96 7.20
CA ILE A 266 -14.99 -11.59 5.95
C ILE A 266 -14.67 -13.09 5.92
N ALA A 267 -13.48 -13.48 6.39
CA ALA A 267 -13.09 -14.88 6.53
C ALA A 267 -13.93 -15.63 7.59
N GLY A 268 -14.50 -14.92 8.57
CA GLY A 268 -15.37 -15.49 9.60
C GLY A 268 -14.63 -15.87 10.89
N MET A 269 -13.53 -15.17 11.20
CA MET A 269 -12.70 -15.41 12.39
C MET A 269 -12.73 -14.24 13.37
N ILE A 270 -12.09 -14.43 14.52
CA ILE A 270 -11.78 -13.36 15.47
C ILE A 270 -10.43 -12.78 15.05
N SER A 271 -10.39 -11.53 14.62
CA SER A 271 -9.14 -10.86 14.27
C SER A 271 -8.76 -9.84 15.32
N VAL A 272 -7.53 -9.90 15.82
CA VAL A 272 -6.96 -8.91 16.74
C VAL A 272 -5.83 -8.19 16.03
N THR A 273 -5.83 -6.86 16.07
CA THR A 273 -4.76 -6.06 15.47
C THR A 273 -4.25 -5.02 16.46
N ALA A 274 -2.99 -5.14 16.84
CA ALA A 274 -2.33 -4.16 17.70
C ALA A 274 -1.86 -2.94 16.89
N GLU A 275 -2.09 -1.74 17.43
CA GLU A 275 -1.67 -0.48 16.84
C GLU A 275 -1.34 0.53 17.94
N VAL A 276 -0.22 1.23 17.79
CA VAL A 276 0.27 2.23 18.75
C VAL A 276 -0.28 3.62 18.46
N ASP A 277 -0.66 3.91 17.21
CA ASP A 277 -1.28 5.17 16.82
C ASP A 277 -2.81 5.11 16.95
N ILE A 278 -3.35 5.75 18.00
CA ILE A 278 -4.80 5.87 18.22
C ILE A 278 -5.54 6.53 17.05
N ALA A 279 -4.89 7.40 16.28
CA ALA A 279 -5.51 8.02 15.11
C ALA A 279 -5.80 6.98 14.02
N ALA A 280 -4.90 6.01 13.82
CA ALA A 280 -5.11 4.91 12.89
C ALA A 280 -6.26 4.00 13.36
N ILE A 281 -6.31 3.65 14.66
CA ILE A 281 -7.43 2.87 15.25
C ILE A 281 -8.76 3.56 15.02
N ASN A 282 -8.87 4.83 15.43
CA ASN A 282 -10.11 5.60 15.32
C ASN A 282 -10.58 5.72 13.88
N LYS A 283 -9.64 5.90 12.93
CA LYS A 283 -9.95 5.93 11.50
C LYS A 283 -10.54 4.60 11.03
N ARG A 284 -9.96 3.45 11.40
CA ARG A 284 -10.46 2.12 10.99
C ARG A 284 -11.77 1.75 11.66
N HIS A 285 -11.97 2.17 12.90
CA HIS A 285 -13.23 2.01 13.61
C HIS A 285 -14.35 2.84 12.97
N ALA A 286 -14.09 4.12 12.64
CA ALA A 286 -15.04 4.97 11.93
C ALA A 286 -15.41 4.46 10.53
N GLN A 287 -14.51 3.71 9.89
CA GLN A 287 -14.75 3.02 8.62
C GLN A 287 -15.57 1.72 8.76
N GLY A 288 -15.85 1.27 9.99
CA GLY A 288 -16.51 -0.01 10.26
C GLY A 288 -15.64 -1.23 9.96
N TRP A 289 -14.32 -1.05 9.89
CA TRP A 289 -13.36 -2.15 9.66
C TRP A 289 -12.87 -2.78 10.95
N VAL A 290 -12.85 -2.01 12.03
CA VAL A 290 -12.65 -2.46 13.41
C VAL A 290 -14.01 -2.42 14.11
N ASN A 291 -14.39 -3.47 14.82
CA ASN A 291 -15.66 -3.54 15.56
C ASN A 291 -15.52 -3.11 17.01
N GLU A 292 -14.46 -3.55 17.68
CA GLU A 292 -14.23 -3.32 19.11
C GLU A 292 -12.81 -2.77 19.34
N ILE A 293 -12.64 -1.94 20.37
CA ILE A 293 -11.34 -1.36 20.74
C ILE A 293 -11.02 -1.75 22.18
N ALA A 294 -9.86 -2.38 22.38
CA ALA A 294 -9.27 -2.63 23.69
C ALA A 294 -8.21 -1.57 23.98
N SER A 295 -8.36 -0.86 25.10
CA SER A 295 -7.40 0.16 25.55
C SER A 295 -6.37 -0.36 26.53
N THR A 296 -6.55 -1.58 27.05
CA THR A 296 -5.59 -2.24 27.94
C THR A 296 -5.40 -3.69 27.52
N LEU A 297 -4.24 -4.24 27.88
CA LEU A 297 -3.89 -5.62 27.57
C LEU A 297 -4.85 -6.64 28.25
N PRO A 298 -5.20 -6.52 29.55
CA PRO A 298 -6.19 -7.40 30.16
C PRO A 298 -7.55 -7.37 29.44
N GLN A 299 -8.02 -6.17 29.06
CA GLN A 299 -9.26 -6.02 28.31
C GLN A 299 -9.19 -6.72 26.96
N CYS A 300 -8.07 -6.63 26.24
CA CYS A 300 -7.87 -7.32 24.97
C CYS A 300 -7.99 -8.84 25.13
N LEU A 301 -7.31 -9.41 26.12
CA LEU A 301 -7.37 -10.85 26.39
C LEU A 301 -8.78 -11.31 26.77
N ASP A 302 -9.51 -10.53 27.57
CA ASP A 302 -10.88 -10.84 27.96
C ASP A 302 -11.85 -10.76 26.78
N MET A 303 -11.65 -9.79 25.87
CA MET A 303 -12.41 -9.71 24.62
C MET A 303 -12.17 -10.93 23.73
N ILE A 304 -10.92 -11.40 23.61
CA ILE A 304 -10.59 -12.65 22.87
C ILE A 304 -11.33 -13.85 23.48
N ARG A 305 -11.26 -14.01 24.81
CA ARG A 305 -11.93 -15.10 25.53
C ARG A 305 -13.44 -15.07 25.33
N SER A 306 -14.07 -13.91 25.48
CA SER A 306 -15.52 -13.74 25.25
C SER A 306 -15.90 -14.03 23.80
N ALA A 307 -15.20 -13.44 22.84
CA ALA A 307 -15.49 -13.65 21.42
C ALA A 307 -15.39 -15.14 21.03
N ARG A 308 -14.38 -15.84 21.56
CA ARG A 308 -14.20 -17.28 21.34
C ARG A 308 -15.31 -18.09 22.00
N LYS A 309 -15.65 -17.81 23.26
CA LYS A 309 -16.75 -18.49 23.97
C LYS A 309 -18.08 -18.36 23.22
N ASP A 310 -18.35 -17.17 22.71
CA ASP A 310 -19.60 -16.84 22.03
C ASP A 310 -19.55 -17.14 20.51
N GLN A 311 -18.42 -17.68 20.01
CA GLN A 311 -18.17 -17.96 18.59
C GLN A 311 -18.46 -16.76 17.67
N ARG A 312 -18.17 -15.55 18.15
CA ARG A 312 -18.41 -14.29 17.42
C ARG A 312 -17.39 -14.13 16.29
N VAL A 313 -17.86 -13.56 15.18
CA VAL A 313 -17.00 -13.02 14.12
C VAL A 313 -16.82 -11.54 14.44
N VAL A 314 -15.61 -11.16 14.86
CA VAL A 314 -15.36 -9.81 15.37
C VAL A 314 -13.92 -9.39 15.09
N SER A 315 -13.74 -8.11 14.80
CA SER A 315 -12.44 -7.48 14.75
C SER A 315 -12.19 -6.59 15.96
N ILE A 316 -11.08 -6.83 16.65
CA ILE A 316 -10.66 -6.14 17.87
C ILE A 316 -9.36 -5.38 17.55
N ALA A 317 -9.35 -4.07 17.76
CA ALA A 317 -8.11 -3.30 17.76
C ALA A 317 -7.58 -3.18 19.20
N TYR A 318 -6.30 -3.50 19.40
CA TYR A 318 -5.62 -3.23 20.67
C TYR A 318 -4.80 -1.96 20.55
N HIS A 319 -5.12 -0.95 21.36
CA HIS A 319 -4.32 0.27 21.47
C HIS A 319 -3.11 0.01 22.37
N GLY A 320 -1.98 -0.33 21.75
CA GLY A 320 -0.76 -0.70 22.43
C GLY A 320 0.23 -1.38 21.48
N ASN A 321 1.40 -1.74 22.00
CA ASN A 321 2.44 -2.35 21.19
C ASN A 321 2.14 -3.83 20.95
N ILE A 322 2.37 -4.30 19.72
CA ILE A 322 2.23 -5.72 19.37
C ILE A 322 3.13 -6.62 20.22
N VAL A 323 4.31 -6.14 20.61
CA VAL A 323 5.24 -6.92 21.44
C VAL A 323 4.64 -7.23 22.80
N ASP A 324 4.00 -6.25 23.44
CA ASP A 324 3.37 -6.45 24.75
C ASP A 324 2.18 -7.43 24.64
N LEU A 325 1.42 -7.37 23.53
CA LEU A 325 0.37 -8.34 23.25
C LEU A 325 0.92 -9.76 23.04
N TRP A 326 2.02 -9.90 22.29
CA TRP A 326 2.65 -11.21 22.08
C TRP A 326 3.22 -11.80 23.36
N GLU A 327 3.91 -10.99 24.17
CA GLU A 327 4.44 -11.42 25.47
C GLU A 327 3.32 -11.94 26.37
N ALA A 328 2.19 -11.23 26.44
CA ALA A 328 1.04 -11.64 27.24
C ALA A 328 0.34 -12.90 26.72
N LEU A 329 0.21 -13.04 25.39
CA LEU A 329 -0.32 -14.26 24.78
C LEU A 329 0.61 -15.45 25.02
N ALA A 330 1.93 -15.24 24.99
CA ALA A 330 2.92 -16.26 25.30
C ALA A 330 2.82 -16.71 26.77
N ASP A 331 2.70 -15.77 27.71
CA ASP A 331 2.51 -16.04 29.14
C ASP A 331 1.23 -16.86 29.37
N ALA A 332 0.12 -16.49 28.74
CA ALA A 332 -1.14 -17.25 28.80
C ALA A 332 -0.98 -18.67 28.24
N ALA A 333 -0.32 -18.82 27.09
CA ALA A 333 -0.08 -20.12 26.47
C ALA A 333 0.81 -21.02 27.32
N GLU A 334 1.83 -20.48 27.98
CA GLU A 334 2.68 -21.20 28.94
C GLU A 334 1.92 -21.62 30.20
N ALA A 335 0.98 -20.79 30.66
CA ALA A 335 0.03 -21.12 31.72
C ALA A 335 -1.06 -22.13 31.30
N GLY A 336 -1.10 -22.53 30.03
CA GLY A 336 -1.99 -23.58 29.51
C GLY A 336 -3.20 -23.07 28.72
N GLU A 337 -3.28 -21.78 28.43
CA GLU A 337 -4.38 -21.17 27.67
C GLU A 337 -3.87 -20.61 26.32
N LEU A 338 -3.98 -21.42 25.26
CA LEU A 338 -3.62 -20.96 23.91
C LEU A 338 -4.73 -20.05 23.34
N LEU A 339 -4.52 -18.73 23.38
CA LEU A 339 -5.50 -17.72 22.94
C LEU A 339 -5.38 -17.30 21.46
N VAL A 340 -4.40 -17.84 20.74
CA VAL A 340 -4.11 -17.50 19.34
C VAL A 340 -3.65 -18.72 18.57
N GLU A 341 -4.29 -18.99 17.43
CA GLU A 341 -3.89 -20.07 16.52
C GLU A 341 -3.01 -19.55 15.38
N LEU A 342 -3.32 -18.37 14.86
CA LEU A 342 -2.67 -17.78 13.69
C LEU A 342 -2.03 -16.42 14.07
N GLY A 343 -0.76 -16.25 13.74
CA GLY A 343 -0.01 -15.02 14.02
C GLY A 343 0.71 -14.48 12.80
N SER A 344 0.74 -13.15 12.65
CA SER A 344 1.58 -12.47 11.66
C SER A 344 1.98 -11.07 12.13
N ASP A 345 2.69 -10.32 11.28
CA ASP A 345 3.06 -8.93 11.51
C ASP A 345 2.96 -8.15 10.19
N GLN A 346 2.38 -6.95 10.27
CA GLN A 346 2.30 -6.03 9.12
C GLN A 346 2.69 -4.60 9.51
N THR A 347 3.59 -4.45 10.49
CA THR A 347 4.33 -3.20 10.71
C THR A 347 5.18 -2.86 9.48
N SER A 348 5.67 -1.62 9.34
CA SER A 348 6.37 -1.18 8.15
C SER A 348 7.90 -1.35 8.26
N LEU A 349 8.36 -2.60 8.46
CA LEU A 349 9.79 -2.93 8.62
C LEU A 349 10.61 -2.84 7.33
N HIS A 350 10.03 -2.49 6.19
CA HIS A 350 10.78 -1.99 5.04
C HIS A 350 11.41 -0.60 5.31
N ASN A 351 10.95 0.10 6.35
CA ASN A 351 11.47 1.39 6.80
C ASN A 351 11.48 1.50 8.35
N PRO A 352 12.23 0.64 9.06
CA PRO A 352 12.08 0.45 10.51
C PRO A 352 12.42 1.68 11.34
N PHE A 353 13.33 2.53 10.85
CA PHE A 353 13.91 3.64 11.64
C PHE A 353 13.30 5.01 11.35
N ASN A 354 12.36 5.12 10.40
CA ASN A 354 11.70 6.38 10.05
C ASN A 354 10.18 6.25 10.18
N GLY A 355 9.71 5.75 11.33
CA GLY A 355 8.29 5.63 11.65
C GLY A 355 7.61 4.39 11.08
N GLY A 356 8.38 3.39 10.64
CA GLY A 356 7.82 2.12 10.19
C GLY A 356 7.57 1.12 11.31
N TYR A 357 8.35 1.18 12.39
CA TYR A 357 8.23 0.33 13.57
C TYR A 357 8.46 1.15 14.84
N TYR A 358 7.66 0.89 15.87
CA TYR A 358 7.69 1.62 17.13
C TYR A 358 8.13 0.68 18.26
N PRO A 359 9.22 0.98 18.98
CA PRO A 359 9.73 0.11 20.03
C PRO A 359 8.74 0.01 21.20
N ALA A 360 8.73 -1.13 21.88
CA ALA A 360 7.82 -1.41 22.98
C ALA A 360 8.26 -0.78 24.31
N GLU A 361 9.52 -0.34 24.39
CA GLU A 361 10.13 0.25 25.57
C GLU A 361 9.63 1.69 25.87
N ILE A 362 9.07 2.38 24.88
CA ILE A 362 8.64 3.79 24.98
C ILE A 362 7.29 4.01 24.28
N SER A 363 6.61 5.11 24.60
CA SER A 363 5.33 5.45 23.97
C SER A 363 5.48 5.84 22.49
N PHE A 364 4.36 5.90 21.78
CA PHE A 364 4.30 6.39 20.40
C PHE A 364 4.82 7.84 20.28
N GLU A 365 4.39 8.74 21.16
CA GLU A 365 4.82 10.15 21.16
C GLU A 365 6.31 10.28 21.48
N ALA A 366 6.80 9.52 22.45
CA ALA A 366 8.23 9.49 22.79
C ALA A 366 9.06 8.95 21.61
N SER A 367 8.54 7.95 20.89
CA SER A 367 9.18 7.41 19.69
C SER A 367 9.29 8.45 18.58
N LEU A 368 8.21 9.23 18.33
CA LEU A 368 8.22 10.31 17.33
C LEU A 368 9.28 11.38 17.67
N ALA A 369 9.38 11.77 18.94
CA ALA A 369 10.36 12.74 19.40
C ALA A 369 11.80 12.20 19.27
N LEU A 370 12.05 10.96 19.73
CA LEU A 370 13.37 10.35 19.71
C LEU A 370 13.87 10.10 18.29
N MET A 371 13.00 9.68 17.39
CA MET A 371 13.34 9.43 15.98
C MET A 371 13.92 10.67 15.29
N ALA A 372 13.44 11.87 15.65
CA ALA A 372 13.98 13.13 15.13
C ALA A 372 15.20 13.62 15.91
N ALA A 373 15.20 13.49 17.23
CA ALA A 373 16.23 14.04 18.10
C ALA A 373 17.52 13.20 18.12
N ASP A 374 17.39 11.86 18.14
CA ASP A 374 18.50 10.92 18.18
C ASP A 374 18.15 9.63 17.40
N PRO A 375 18.32 9.63 16.07
CA PRO A 375 18.04 8.47 15.22
C PRO A 375 18.85 7.22 15.60
N ALA A 376 20.04 7.38 16.19
CA ALA A 376 20.89 6.26 16.59
C ALA A 376 20.31 5.55 17.83
N ALA A 377 19.89 6.32 18.83
CA ALA A 377 19.20 5.79 20.00
C ALA A 377 17.85 5.15 19.61
N PHE A 378 17.08 5.79 18.72
CA PHE A 378 15.83 5.22 18.22
C PHE A 378 16.06 3.87 17.53
N LYS A 379 17.06 3.79 16.65
CA LYS A 379 17.45 2.54 15.98
C LYS A 379 17.81 1.43 16.97
N ALA A 380 18.57 1.75 18.02
CA ALA A 380 18.94 0.78 19.05
C ALA A 380 17.71 0.23 19.79
N LEU A 381 16.73 1.09 20.13
CA LEU A 381 15.48 0.65 20.75
C LEU A 381 14.63 -0.21 19.81
N VAL A 382 14.53 0.17 18.53
CA VAL A 382 13.84 -0.66 17.52
C VAL A 382 14.44 -2.06 17.45
N GLN A 383 15.77 -2.17 17.43
CA GLN A 383 16.46 -3.45 17.41
C GLN A 383 16.22 -4.26 18.70
N SER A 384 16.28 -3.63 19.88
CA SER A 384 15.93 -4.25 21.17
C SER A 384 14.50 -4.81 21.16
N SER A 385 13.54 -4.02 20.70
CA SER A 385 12.14 -4.42 20.61
C SER A 385 11.92 -5.59 19.66
N LEU A 386 12.64 -5.66 18.53
CA LEU A 386 12.58 -6.80 17.60
C LEU A 386 13.07 -8.12 18.24
N LEU A 387 14.07 -8.05 19.13
CA LEU A 387 14.52 -9.23 19.89
C LEU A 387 13.40 -9.76 20.79
N ARG A 388 12.72 -8.87 21.52
CA ARG A 388 11.56 -9.22 22.36
C ARG A 388 10.41 -9.79 21.53
N HIS A 389 10.09 -9.14 20.41
CA HIS A 389 9.05 -9.56 19.48
C HIS A 389 9.26 -11.02 19.01
N VAL A 390 10.46 -11.32 18.49
CA VAL A 390 10.79 -12.68 18.04
C VAL A 390 10.79 -13.67 19.18
N ASN A 391 11.27 -13.30 20.37
CA ASN A 391 11.26 -14.19 21.53
C ASN A 391 9.82 -14.64 21.88
N ALA A 392 8.88 -13.69 21.95
CA ALA A 392 7.48 -13.98 22.23
C ALA A 392 6.84 -14.87 21.15
N ILE A 393 7.13 -14.61 19.86
CA ILE A 393 6.69 -15.48 18.76
C ILE A 393 7.28 -16.90 18.92
N ASN A 394 8.58 -17.03 19.21
CA ASN A 394 9.24 -18.32 19.45
C ASN A 394 8.61 -19.09 20.62
N ARG A 395 8.16 -18.40 21.67
CA ARG A 395 7.44 -19.00 22.80
C ARG A 395 6.08 -19.52 22.37
N LEU A 396 5.30 -18.72 21.65
CA LEU A 396 3.97 -19.07 21.16
C LEU A 396 3.98 -20.21 20.14
N THR A 397 4.94 -20.22 19.22
CA THR A 397 5.03 -21.25 18.18
C THR A 397 5.36 -22.62 18.77
N ARG A 398 6.17 -22.68 19.84
CA ARG A 398 6.37 -23.91 20.64
C ARG A 398 5.10 -24.41 21.33
N ARG A 399 4.09 -23.55 21.51
CA ARG A 399 2.79 -23.88 22.11
C ARG A 399 1.70 -24.14 21.07
N GLY A 400 2.03 -24.11 19.78
CA GLY A 400 1.12 -24.50 18.69
C GLY A 400 0.56 -23.34 17.88
N MET A 401 0.96 -22.09 18.12
CA MET A 401 0.63 -20.99 17.21
C MET A 401 1.39 -21.16 15.89
N TYR A 402 0.71 -20.98 14.75
CA TYR A 402 1.36 -20.87 13.45
C TYR A 402 1.64 -19.41 13.12
N PHE A 403 2.91 -19.07 12.87
CA PHE A 403 3.36 -17.72 12.52
C PHE A 403 3.90 -17.65 11.09
N TRP A 404 3.60 -16.56 10.37
CA TRP A 404 4.21 -16.24 9.09
C TRP A 404 4.55 -14.76 8.94
N ASP A 405 5.56 -14.47 8.11
CA ASP A 405 5.93 -13.12 7.70
C ASP A 405 5.04 -12.63 6.54
N TYR A 406 4.49 -11.41 6.66
CA TYR A 406 3.56 -10.85 5.68
C TYR A 406 4.25 -10.09 4.54
N GLY A 407 5.54 -10.33 4.29
CA GLY A 407 6.32 -9.65 3.26
C GLY A 407 6.66 -8.20 3.60
N ASN A 408 6.74 -7.88 4.89
CA ASN A 408 7.02 -6.53 5.38
C ASN A 408 8.48 -6.34 5.83
N SER A 409 9.35 -7.32 5.56
CA SER A 409 10.75 -7.40 6.00
C SER A 409 10.94 -7.68 7.50
N PHE A 410 9.93 -8.21 8.20
CA PHE A 410 10.05 -8.51 9.63
C PHE A 410 11.18 -9.48 9.93
N LEU A 411 11.23 -10.63 9.25
CA LEU A 411 12.27 -11.63 9.51
C LEU A 411 13.68 -11.10 9.19
N LEU A 412 13.80 -10.27 8.14
CA LEU A 412 15.06 -9.68 7.71
C LEU A 412 15.57 -8.62 8.70
N GLU A 413 14.72 -7.70 9.13
CA GLU A 413 15.14 -6.68 10.10
C GLU A 413 15.37 -7.28 11.49
N ALA A 414 14.59 -8.29 11.87
CA ALA A 414 14.83 -9.04 13.10
C ALA A 414 16.16 -9.80 13.04
N SER A 415 16.53 -10.40 11.91
CA SER A 415 17.83 -11.07 11.76
C SER A 415 18.99 -10.08 11.83
N ARG A 416 18.86 -8.89 11.23
CA ARG A 416 19.82 -7.78 11.34
C ARG A 416 19.95 -7.25 12.77
N ALA A 417 18.89 -7.34 13.58
CA ALA A 417 18.92 -7.02 15.00
C ALA A 417 19.58 -8.12 15.86
N GLY A 418 19.83 -9.31 15.30
CA GLY A 418 20.40 -10.46 16.02
C GLY A 418 19.35 -11.36 16.69
N ALA A 419 18.10 -11.31 16.24
CA ALA A 419 17.03 -12.15 16.78
C ALA A 419 17.21 -13.64 16.44
N ASP A 420 16.73 -14.51 17.31
CA ASP A 420 16.75 -15.96 17.15
C ASP A 420 15.71 -16.45 16.12
N ILE A 421 15.97 -16.14 14.84
CA ILE A 421 15.02 -16.25 13.73
C ILE A 421 15.45 -17.22 12.61
N TYR A 422 16.68 -17.73 12.65
CA TYR A 422 17.18 -18.72 11.69
C TYR A 422 16.90 -20.16 12.14
N LYS A 423 16.65 -21.08 11.19
CA LYS A 423 16.41 -22.50 11.52
C LYS A 423 17.60 -23.13 12.23
N THR A 424 18.81 -22.72 11.82
CA THR A 424 20.08 -23.09 12.40
C THR A 424 20.91 -21.82 12.63
N ASN A 425 22.14 -21.94 13.13
CA ASN A 425 23.05 -20.79 13.22
C ASN A 425 23.63 -20.34 11.86
N ARG A 426 23.14 -20.86 10.74
CA ARG A 426 23.58 -20.52 9.37
C ARG A 426 22.45 -19.84 8.61
N GLU A 427 22.74 -18.67 8.04
CA GLU A 427 21.80 -17.89 7.23
C GLU A 427 21.31 -18.67 6.00
N GLU A 428 22.17 -19.51 5.42
CA GLU A 428 21.87 -20.34 4.25
C GLU A 428 20.71 -21.33 4.47
N ASP A 429 20.45 -21.73 5.71
CA ASP A 429 19.37 -22.67 6.06
C ASP A 429 18.00 -21.96 6.16
N GLY A 430 17.98 -20.63 6.06
CA GLY A 430 16.78 -19.79 6.04
C GLY A 430 16.13 -19.56 7.40
N PHE A 431 15.03 -18.81 7.38
CA PHE A 431 14.29 -18.42 8.59
C PHE A 431 13.43 -19.55 9.17
N LYS A 432 13.21 -19.54 10.49
CA LYS A 432 12.30 -20.45 11.21
C LYS A 432 10.87 -20.34 10.71
N TYR A 433 10.46 -19.13 10.36
CA TYR A 433 9.12 -18.83 9.89
C TYR A 433 9.13 -18.55 8.39
N PRO A 434 8.12 -19.03 7.66
CA PRO A 434 8.00 -18.76 6.25
C PRO A 434 7.44 -17.35 5.98
N SER A 435 7.70 -16.83 4.79
CA SER A 435 6.87 -15.76 4.23
C SER A 435 5.55 -16.32 3.71
N TYR A 436 4.45 -15.56 3.86
CA TYR A 436 3.15 -15.94 3.30
C TYR A 436 3.21 -16.21 1.79
N VAL A 437 4.09 -15.52 1.06
CA VAL A 437 4.28 -15.75 -0.38
C VAL A 437 4.81 -17.15 -0.63
N GLN A 438 5.80 -17.58 0.15
CA GLN A 438 6.45 -18.87 -0.04
C GLN A 438 5.56 -20.02 0.39
N ASP A 439 4.86 -19.89 1.52
CA ASP A 439 4.21 -21.02 2.16
C ASP A 439 2.68 -21.01 2.05
N ILE A 440 2.03 -19.89 1.80
CA ILE A 440 0.56 -19.85 1.63
C ILE A 440 0.21 -19.59 0.16
N MET A 441 0.72 -18.49 -0.40
CA MET A 441 0.33 -18.04 -1.74
C MET A 441 1.06 -18.75 -2.87
N GLY A 442 2.25 -19.31 -2.63
CA GLY A 442 3.07 -19.94 -3.68
C GLY A 442 2.36 -21.09 -4.37
N ASP A 443 1.65 -21.91 -3.59
CA ASP A 443 0.83 -23.00 -4.12
C ASP A 443 -0.35 -22.46 -4.96
N ILE A 444 -0.95 -21.34 -4.53
CA ILE A 444 -2.08 -20.69 -5.22
C ILE A 444 -1.61 -20.10 -6.55
N PHE A 445 -0.48 -19.37 -6.55
CA PHE A 445 0.13 -18.81 -7.74
C PHE A 445 0.57 -19.90 -8.72
N SER A 446 1.04 -21.05 -8.22
CA SER A 446 1.41 -22.20 -9.07
C SER A 446 0.22 -22.82 -9.80
N LEU A 447 -1.00 -22.60 -9.32
CA LEU A 447 -2.24 -22.97 -10.01
C LEU A 447 -2.71 -21.93 -11.03
N GLY A 448 -2.03 -20.78 -11.13
CA GLY A 448 -2.39 -19.67 -12.01
C GLY A 448 -3.40 -18.68 -11.42
N PHE A 449 -3.87 -18.89 -10.19
CA PHE A 449 -4.71 -17.92 -9.47
C PHE A 449 -3.86 -16.72 -9.04
N GLY A 450 -4.39 -15.52 -9.18
CA GLY A 450 -3.67 -14.29 -8.85
C GLY A 450 -4.53 -13.06 -9.09
N PRO A 451 -4.07 -11.87 -8.73
CA PRO A 451 -4.91 -10.68 -8.70
C PRO A 451 -5.48 -10.34 -10.09
N PHE A 452 -6.75 -10.67 -10.31
CA PHE A 452 -7.55 -10.24 -11.45
C PHE A 452 -8.35 -9.01 -11.04
N ARG A 453 -8.09 -7.88 -11.72
CA ARG A 453 -8.65 -6.58 -11.38
C ARG A 453 -9.29 -5.93 -12.59
N TRP A 454 -10.42 -5.28 -12.37
CA TRP A 454 -11.06 -4.48 -13.40
C TRP A 454 -11.61 -3.17 -12.83
N VAL A 455 -11.84 -2.22 -13.74
CA VAL A 455 -12.41 -0.90 -13.46
C VAL A 455 -13.46 -0.61 -14.53
N CYS A 456 -14.64 -0.19 -14.11
CA CYS A 456 -15.72 0.25 -15.00
C CYS A 456 -15.45 1.68 -15.44
N ALA A 457 -15.01 1.84 -16.69
CA ALA A 457 -14.58 3.12 -17.26
C ALA A 457 -15.71 4.18 -17.36
N SER A 458 -16.97 3.77 -17.27
CA SER A 458 -18.14 4.64 -17.17
C SER A 458 -18.24 5.36 -15.81
N GLY A 459 -17.56 4.88 -14.78
CA GLY A 459 -17.75 5.32 -13.40
C GLY A 459 -19.11 4.91 -12.79
N SER A 460 -19.88 4.05 -13.44
CA SER A 460 -21.22 3.62 -13.01
C SER A 460 -21.16 2.50 -11.96
N PRO A 461 -21.80 2.66 -10.79
CA PRO A 461 -21.97 1.56 -9.83
C PRO A 461 -22.81 0.40 -10.37
N ASP A 462 -23.73 0.66 -11.31
CA ASP A 462 -24.54 -0.38 -11.96
C ASP A 462 -23.69 -1.28 -12.88
N ASP A 463 -22.70 -0.69 -13.56
CA ASP A 463 -21.74 -1.47 -14.35
C ASP A 463 -20.92 -2.37 -13.42
N LEU A 464 -20.50 -1.87 -12.26
CA LEU A 464 -19.77 -2.67 -11.28
C LEU A 464 -20.61 -3.84 -10.76
N ARG A 465 -21.86 -3.59 -10.36
CA ARG A 465 -22.81 -4.65 -9.99
C ARG A 465 -22.99 -5.69 -11.09
N THR A 466 -23.05 -5.24 -12.33
CA THR A 466 -23.19 -6.13 -13.50
C THR A 466 -21.94 -7.00 -13.67
N THR A 467 -20.75 -6.40 -13.58
CA THR A 467 -19.49 -7.15 -13.64
C THR A 467 -19.31 -8.12 -12.46
N ASP A 468 -19.73 -7.74 -11.25
CA ASP A 468 -19.71 -8.63 -10.07
C ASP A 468 -20.60 -9.87 -10.31
N ARG A 469 -21.80 -9.69 -10.87
CA ARG A 469 -22.70 -10.81 -11.26
C ARG A 469 -22.10 -11.69 -12.35
N ILE A 470 -21.46 -11.09 -13.36
CA ILE A 470 -20.79 -11.85 -14.43
C ILE A 470 -19.67 -12.70 -13.85
N ALA A 471 -18.78 -12.11 -13.03
CA ALA A 471 -17.68 -12.82 -12.41
C ALA A 471 -18.17 -13.97 -11.53
N ALA A 472 -19.16 -13.73 -10.66
CA ALA A 472 -19.75 -14.76 -9.81
C ALA A 472 -20.33 -15.93 -10.62
N ARG A 473 -21.07 -15.63 -11.69
CA ARG A 473 -21.63 -16.65 -12.58
C ARG A 473 -20.54 -17.51 -13.22
N ILE A 474 -19.51 -16.89 -13.80
CA ILE A 474 -18.42 -17.60 -14.48
C ILE A 474 -17.67 -18.52 -13.50
N LEU A 475 -17.34 -18.04 -12.29
CA LEU A 475 -16.66 -18.87 -11.29
C LEU A 475 -17.51 -20.08 -10.86
N LYS A 476 -18.83 -19.92 -10.75
CA LYS A 476 -19.76 -21.02 -10.45
C LYS A 476 -19.84 -22.03 -11.59
N GLU A 477 -19.91 -21.57 -12.84
CA GLU A 477 -19.89 -22.45 -14.02
C GLU A 477 -18.63 -23.32 -14.05
N TYR A 478 -17.45 -22.74 -13.77
CA TYR A 478 -16.20 -23.52 -13.66
C TYR A 478 -16.21 -24.53 -12.50
N LEU A 479 -16.79 -24.14 -11.35
CA LEU A 479 -16.91 -25.03 -10.20
C LEU A 479 -17.84 -26.20 -10.50
N GLU A 480 -18.99 -25.94 -11.13
CA GLU A 480 -19.99 -26.94 -11.53
C GLU A 480 -19.50 -27.87 -12.63
N ALA A 481 -18.62 -27.39 -13.52
CA ALA A 481 -17.99 -28.19 -14.57
C ALA A 481 -16.95 -29.23 -14.07
N GLY A 482 -16.79 -29.38 -12.75
CA GLY A 482 -15.93 -30.41 -12.16
C GLY A 482 -14.46 -29.98 -11.99
N ALA A 483 -14.24 -28.75 -11.52
CA ALA A 483 -12.89 -28.25 -11.23
C ALA A 483 -12.13 -29.19 -10.26
N PRO A 484 -10.81 -29.44 -10.48
CA PRO A 484 -10.00 -30.25 -9.56
C PRO A 484 -10.08 -29.74 -8.12
N PRO A 485 -9.97 -30.60 -7.08
CA PRO A 485 -10.22 -30.20 -5.69
C PRO A 485 -9.46 -28.96 -5.21
N ARG A 486 -8.18 -28.83 -5.60
CA ARG A 486 -7.35 -27.66 -5.24
C ARG A 486 -7.83 -26.37 -5.91
N VAL A 487 -8.30 -26.45 -7.15
CA VAL A 487 -8.88 -25.33 -7.91
C VAL A 487 -10.26 -24.97 -7.36
N ALA A 488 -11.09 -25.98 -7.09
CA ALA A 488 -12.43 -25.80 -6.52
C ALA A 488 -12.42 -25.05 -5.19
N ALA A 489 -11.42 -25.29 -4.32
CA ALA A 489 -11.25 -24.53 -3.08
C ALA A 489 -11.01 -23.02 -3.35
N GLN A 490 -10.12 -22.68 -4.27
CA GLN A 490 -9.83 -21.29 -4.63
C GLN A 490 -11.04 -20.61 -5.29
N LEU A 491 -11.79 -21.34 -6.15
CA LEU A 491 -13.03 -20.81 -6.74
C LEU A 491 -14.07 -20.47 -5.66
N ARG A 492 -14.27 -21.34 -4.67
CA ARG A 492 -15.24 -21.09 -3.58
C ARG A 492 -14.88 -19.86 -2.75
N ASP A 493 -13.60 -19.66 -2.45
CA ASP A 493 -13.15 -18.48 -1.72
C ASP A 493 -13.45 -17.19 -2.51
N ASN A 494 -13.17 -17.18 -3.81
CA ASN A 494 -13.41 -16.03 -4.67
C ASN A 494 -14.91 -15.80 -4.95
N ILE A 495 -15.72 -16.86 -5.00
CA ILE A 495 -17.19 -16.75 -5.04
C ILE A 495 -17.71 -16.11 -3.75
N ARG A 496 -17.28 -16.59 -2.58
CA ARG A 496 -17.66 -16.00 -1.28
C ARG A 496 -17.27 -14.53 -1.20
N TRP A 497 -16.09 -14.18 -1.70
CA TRP A 497 -15.64 -12.80 -1.78
C TRP A 497 -16.53 -11.94 -2.68
N ILE A 498 -16.72 -12.34 -3.95
CA ILE A 498 -17.42 -11.49 -4.93
C ILE A 498 -18.88 -11.28 -4.57
N GLU A 499 -19.54 -12.28 -3.99
CA GLU A 499 -20.93 -12.18 -3.52
C GLU A 499 -21.09 -11.28 -2.29
N ALA A 500 -20.05 -11.17 -1.46
CA ALA A 500 -20.05 -10.30 -0.29
C ALA A 500 -19.51 -8.88 -0.59
N ALA A 501 -18.91 -8.66 -1.76
CA ALA A 501 -18.12 -7.46 -2.01
C ALA A 501 -18.94 -6.15 -1.99
N GLU A 502 -20.17 -6.17 -2.52
CA GLU A 502 -21.07 -4.99 -2.53
C GLU A 502 -21.50 -4.61 -1.10
N ALA A 503 -21.93 -5.59 -0.29
CA ALA A 503 -22.37 -5.36 1.08
C ALA A 503 -21.25 -4.79 1.98
N ASN A 504 -20.00 -5.04 1.63
CA ASN A 504 -18.84 -4.53 2.35
C ASN A 504 -18.43 -3.10 1.98
N GLN A 505 -19.03 -2.49 0.95
CA GLN A 505 -18.85 -1.08 0.57
C GLN A 505 -17.38 -0.60 0.48
N MET A 506 -16.51 -1.42 -0.10
CA MET A 506 -15.05 -1.15 -0.13
C MET A 506 -14.59 -0.30 -1.32
N VAL A 507 -15.51 0.12 -2.19
CA VAL A 507 -15.18 0.93 -3.37
C VAL A 507 -14.86 2.34 -2.94
N VAL A 508 -13.69 2.83 -3.34
CA VAL A 508 -13.27 4.22 -3.18
C VAL A 508 -12.74 4.67 -4.54
N GLY A 509 -13.02 5.92 -4.94
CA GLY A 509 -12.62 6.44 -6.25
C GLY A 509 -13.38 5.77 -7.39
N THR A 510 -12.66 5.25 -8.38
CA THR A 510 -13.23 4.55 -9.55
C THR A 510 -13.99 3.28 -9.16
N GLN A 511 -15.02 2.97 -9.94
CA GLN A 511 -15.82 1.75 -9.77
C GLN A 511 -15.00 0.54 -10.18
N ALA A 512 -14.43 -0.15 -9.20
CA ALA A 512 -13.42 -1.17 -9.42
C ALA A 512 -13.65 -2.38 -8.52
N ARG A 513 -13.14 -3.54 -8.95
CA ARG A 513 -13.17 -4.79 -8.20
C ARG A 513 -11.90 -5.60 -8.45
N ILE A 514 -11.61 -6.47 -7.49
CA ILE A 514 -10.56 -7.48 -7.58
C ILE A 514 -11.13 -8.84 -7.14
N LEU A 515 -10.55 -9.92 -7.65
CA LEU A 515 -10.60 -11.29 -7.12
C LEU A 515 -9.35 -12.05 -7.61
N TYR A 516 -9.22 -13.32 -7.25
CA TYR A 516 -8.20 -14.22 -7.78
C TYR A 516 -8.75 -15.19 -8.82
#